data_AF-A0A914A0R9-F1
#
_entry.id   AF-A0A914A0R9-F1
#
_cell.length_a   1.000
_cell.length_b   1.000
_cell.length_c   1.000
_cell.angle_alpha   90.00
_cell.angle_beta   90.00
_cell.angle_gamma   90.00
#
_symmetry.space_group_name_H-M   'P 1'
#
loop_
_entity.id
_entity.type
_entity.pdbx_description
1 polymer ?
#
loop_
_entity_poly.entity_id
_entity_poly.type
_entity_poly.pdbx_seq_one_letter_code
_entity_poly.pdbx_strand_id
1 'polypeptide(L)'
;MENDIDVQLDERSSSTRTTASGQITIRRDAVMDDLTAAFSDPTVTNCRLSFCMFQPHGEVEYEQGVNLDFKDVLDLFWPEFISTMTRGNGLKIPILRGDFDRSRWEGVGRIICKGWKDLNYFPKMLAPAFMETAVYGKTTVDTKEAFLQWIPEAEREVLEAALHEFPTDTAELDDIFRRYRCRTPPTEQNLPRLLTAFGHVEFVQRSYYAAMTMKPVLKSVFGQFSREEFLALYDNPRE
;
A
#
# COMPACT_ATOMS: atom_id res chain seq x y z
N MET A 1 68.61 -17.78 22.57
CA MET A 1 67.50 -17.29 23.40
C MET A 1 66.46 -16.78 22.45
N GLU A 2 65.41 -17.57 22.33
CA GLU A 2 64.26 -17.42 21.44
C GLU A 2 63.39 -16.20 21.76
N ASN A 3 62.68 -15.80 20.70
CA ASN A 3 61.43 -15.06 20.59
C ASN A 3 60.61 -14.85 21.87
N ASP A 4 60.02 -13.66 22.01
CA ASP A 4 58.56 -13.56 21.90
C ASP A 4 58.11 -12.15 21.51
N ILE A 5 57.29 -12.12 20.47
CA ILE A 5 56.59 -10.96 19.93
C ILE A 5 55.18 -11.05 20.52
N ASP A 6 54.84 -10.17 21.46
CA ASP A 6 53.46 -10.08 21.96
C ASP A 6 52.73 -8.97 21.19
N VAL A 7 52.04 -9.39 20.13
CA VAL A 7 51.01 -8.60 19.47
C VAL A 7 49.69 -9.00 20.12
N GLN A 8 49.13 -8.10 20.93
CA GLN A 8 47.71 -8.12 21.24
C GLN A 8 47.02 -6.89 20.63
N LEU A 9 46.51 -7.11 19.43
CA LEU A 9 45.27 -6.51 18.93
C LEU A 9 44.11 -7.17 19.70
N ASP A 10 43.15 -6.40 20.21
CA ASP A 10 41.83 -6.31 19.59
C ASP A 10 40.96 -5.30 20.33
N GLU A 11 40.57 -4.25 19.60
CA GLU A 11 39.53 -3.32 19.99
C GLU A 11 38.18 -4.06 19.94
N ARG A 12 37.48 -4.16 21.08
CA ARG A 12 36.03 -4.40 21.07
C ARG A 12 35.32 -3.38 21.94
N SER A 13 35.32 -2.14 21.46
CA SER A 13 34.25 -1.19 21.76
C SER A 13 32.96 -1.74 21.16
N SER A 14 32.23 -2.54 21.93
CA SER A 14 30.86 -2.92 21.61
C SER A 14 29.99 -1.66 21.68
N SER A 15 29.86 -0.95 20.56
CA SER A 15 28.84 0.08 20.40
C SER A 15 27.49 -0.62 20.31
N THR A 16 26.83 -0.81 21.45
CA THR A 16 25.38 -0.97 21.51
C THR A 16 24.76 0.26 20.87
N ARG A 17 24.36 0.13 19.61
CA ARG A 17 23.65 1.17 18.87
C ARG A 17 22.28 1.33 19.53
N THR A 18 22.14 2.22 20.50
CA THR A 18 20.86 2.54 21.14
C THR A 18 19.94 3.11 20.07
N THR A 19 19.00 2.31 19.58
CA THR A 19 17.95 2.75 18.68
C THR A 19 17.11 3.80 19.41
N ALA A 20 16.93 4.98 18.83
CA ALA A 20 16.10 6.02 19.44
C ALA A 20 14.68 5.47 19.67
N SER A 21 14.11 5.73 20.85
CA SER A 21 12.73 5.38 21.18
C SER A 21 11.83 6.60 21.00
N GLY A 22 10.70 6.44 20.32
CA GLY A 22 9.69 7.49 20.14
C GLY A 22 8.30 7.01 20.56
N GLN A 23 7.46 7.93 21.01
CA GLN A 23 6.05 7.66 21.31
C GLN A 23 5.16 8.43 20.32
N ILE A 24 4.17 7.75 19.75
CA ILE A 24 3.15 8.36 18.89
C ILE A 24 1.81 8.34 19.62
N THR A 25 1.20 9.51 19.70
CA THR A 25 -0.15 9.69 20.22
C THR A 25 -1.17 9.62 19.09
N ILE A 26 -2.23 8.84 19.30
CA ILE A 26 -3.29 8.60 18.29
C ILE A 26 -4.66 8.91 18.90
N ARG A 27 -5.48 9.68 18.20
CA ARG A 27 -6.89 9.88 18.55
C ARG A 27 -7.74 8.79 17.92
N ARG A 28 -8.66 8.22 18.70
CA ARG A 28 -9.50 7.08 18.28
C ARG A 28 -10.34 7.37 17.02
N ASP A 29 -10.76 8.61 16.82
CA ASP A 29 -11.58 9.08 15.71
C ASP A 29 -10.76 9.67 14.54
N ALA A 30 -9.44 9.67 14.63
CA ALA A 30 -8.54 10.24 13.62
C ALA A 30 -7.26 9.41 13.44
N VAL A 31 -7.37 8.08 13.51
CA VAL A 31 -6.22 7.16 13.48
C VAL A 31 -5.43 7.32 12.19
N MET A 32 -6.11 7.36 11.05
CA MET A 32 -5.46 7.56 9.75
C MET A 32 -4.69 8.88 9.69
N ASP A 33 -5.31 9.97 10.13
CA ASP A 33 -4.71 11.30 10.08
C ASP A 33 -3.48 11.41 10.99
N ASP A 34 -3.61 10.97 12.24
CA ASP A 34 -2.53 11.06 13.23
C ASP A 34 -1.34 10.18 12.84
N LEU A 35 -1.61 8.95 12.38
CA LEU A 35 -0.55 8.04 11.98
C LEU A 35 0.16 8.54 10.72
N THR A 36 -0.58 9.00 9.72
CA THR A 36 0.02 9.52 8.49
C THR A 36 0.82 10.80 8.75
N ALA A 37 0.33 11.67 9.63
CA ALA A 37 1.06 12.87 10.05
C ALA A 37 2.35 12.52 10.78
N ALA A 38 2.32 11.58 11.73
CA ALA A 38 3.51 11.13 12.44
C ALA A 38 4.56 10.51 11.49
N PHE A 39 4.11 9.73 10.50
CA PHE A 39 4.98 9.12 9.48
C PHE A 39 5.38 10.05 8.34
N SER A 40 4.90 11.30 8.33
CA SER A 40 5.41 12.32 7.41
C SER A 40 6.86 12.69 7.73
N ASP A 41 7.30 12.53 8.98
CA ASP A 41 8.70 12.65 9.39
C ASP A 41 9.51 11.38 9.00
N PRO A 42 10.54 11.49 8.14
CA PRO A 42 11.37 10.35 7.75
C PRO A 42 12.19 9.73 8.88
N THR A 43 12.43 10.46 9.98
CA THR A 43 13.23 9.94 11.11
C THR A 43 12.47 8.88 11.91
N VAL A 44 11.13 8.86 11.86
CA VAL A 44 10.27 7.97 12.64
C VAL A 44 10.54 6.49 12.35
N THR A 45 10.93 6.16 11.12
CA THR A 45 11.18 4.77 10.71
C THR A 45 12.43 4.17 11.34
N ASN A 46 13.33 5.00 11.86
CA ASN A 46 14.56 4.57 12.54
C ASN A 46 14.36 4.39 14.04
N CYS A 47 13.16 4.70 14.56
CA CYS A 47 12.86 4.64 15.97
C CYS A 47 12.11 3.35 16.34
N ARG A 48 12.36 2.87 17.56
CA ARG A 48 11.45 1.93 18.23
C ARG A 48 10.24 2.74 18.71
N LEU A 49 9.07 2.46 18.15
CA LEU A 49 7.86 3.23 18.42
C LEU A 49 7.01 2.54 19.49
N SER A 50 6.47 3.33 20.41
CA SER A 50 5.30 2.97 21.23
C SER A 50 4.11 3.82 20.81
N PHE A 51 2.91 3.28 20.96
CA PHE A 51 1.67 3.95 20.56
C PHE A 51 0.76 4.11 21.76
N CYS A 52 0.16 5.29 21.89
CA CYS A 52 -0.78 5.60 22.97
C CYS A 52 -2.05 6.23 22.38
N MET A 53 -3.20 5.61 22.66
CA MET A 53 -4.49 6.03 22.11
C MET A 53 -5.35 6.81 23.13
N PHE A 54 -6.01 7.88 22.65
CA PHE A 54 -6.90 8.75 23.43
C PHE A 54 -8.30 8.82 22.82
N GLN A 55 -9.31 9.08 23.67
CA GLN A 55 -10.70 9.28 23.24
C GLN A 55 -10.90 10.65 22.55
N PRO A 56 -11.95 10.80 21.71
CA PRO A 56 -12.14 11.92 20.78
C PRO A 56 -12.20 13.34 21.37
N HIS A 57 -12.35 13.52 22.68
CA HIS A 57 -12.65 14.84 23.26
C HIS A 57 -11.64 15.32 24.31
N GLY A 58 -10.52 14.63 24.50
CA GLY A 58 -9.54 15.00 25.53
C GLY A 58 -10.11 14.97 26.96
N GLU A 59 -11.36 14.51 27.14
CA GLU A 59 -11.91 14.21 28.45
C GLU A 59 -11.23 12.94 28.95
N VAL A 60 -10.47 13.15 30.02
CA VAL A 60 -9.60 12.18 30.64
C VAL A 60 -10.46 11.21 31.46
N GLU A 61 -10.98 10.14 30.85
CA GLU A 61 -11.43 8.98 31.66
C GLU A 61 -10.22 8.17 32.16
N TYR A 62 -9.09 8.24 31.46
CA TYR A 62 -7.83 7.59 31.81
C TYR A 62 -6.68 8.59 31.61
N GLU A 63 -6.04 9.02 32.71
CA GLU A 63 -4.85 9.90 32.69
C GLU A 63 -3.66 9.33 31.91
N GLN A 64 -3.72 8.07 31.45
CA GLN A 64 -2.59 7.35 30.87
C GLN A 64 -2.77 6.89 29.41
N GLY A 65 -3.96 7.08 28.81
CA GLY A 65 -4.28 6.51 27.49
C GLY A 65 -4.18 4.97 27.45
N VAL A 66 -4.48 4.37 26.31
CA VAL A 66 -4.30 2.92 26.10
C VAL A 66 -3.03 2.69 25.29
N ASN A 67 -2.07 1.95 25.86
CA ASN A 67 -0.90 1.53 25.10
C ASN A 67 -1.30 0.48 24.07
N LEU A 68 -0.95 0.71 22.82
CA LEU A 68 -1.19 -0.19 21.71
C LEU A 68 0.14 -0.71 21.17
N ASP A 69 0.16 -1.94 20.69
CA ASP A 69 1.25 -2.38 19.84
C ASP A 69 1.05 -1.82 18.42
N PHE A 70 2.07 -1.97 17.57
CA PHE A 70 1.98 -1.44 16.21
C PHE A 70 0.95 -2.22 15.36
N LYS A 71 0.71 -3.50 15.67
CA LYS A 71 -0.26 -4.33 14.95
C LYS A 71 -1.68 -3.81 15.19
N ASP A 72 -2.03 -3.53 16.44
CA ASP A 72 -3.32 -2.94 16.84
C ASP A 72 -3.56 -1.62 16.10
N VAL A 73 -2.53 -0.79 15.99
CA VAL A 73 -2.60 0.48 15.25
C VAL A 73 -2.83 0.26 13.75
N LEU A 74 -2.18 -0.73 13.14
CA LEU A 74 -2.42 -1.08 11.74
C LEU A 74 -3.83 -1.63 11.51
N ASP A 75 -4.34 -2.44 12.44
CA ASP A 75 -5.70 -3.00 12.39
C ASP A 75 -6.78 -1.90 12.46
N LEU A 76 -6.48 -0.77 13.10
CA LEU A 76 -7.34 0.44 13.08
C LEU A 76 -7.12 1.31 11.84
N PHE A 77 -5.86 1.46 11.40
CA PHE A 77 -5.49 2.32 10.28
C PHE A 77 -6.05 1.82 8.94
N TRP A 78 -5.88 0.53 8.62
CA TRP A 78 -6.19 0.02 7.29
C TRP A 78 -7.68 0.11 6.93
N PRO A 79 -8.65 -0.23 7.81
CA PRO A 79 -10.06 -0.05 7.49
C PRO A 79 -10.43 1.41 7.16
N GLU A 80 -9.90 2.37 7.93
CA GLU A 80 -10.12 3.80 7.69
C GLU A 80 -9.48 4.25 6.37
N PHE A 81 -8.21 3.87 6.13
CA PHE A 81 -7.51 4.17 4.88
C PHE A 81 -8.22 3.57 3.67
N ILE A 82 -8.65 2.30 3.74
CA ILE A 82 -9.35 1.63 2.64
C ILE A 82 -10.66 2.36 2.32
N SER A 83 -11.46 2.70 3.34
CA SER A 83 -12.77 3.30 3.13
C SER A 83 -12.71 4.75 2.62
N THR A 84 -11.67 5.51 2.98
CA THR A 84 -11.58 6.96 2.69
C THR A 84 -10.57 7.32 1.60
N MET A 85 -9.52 6.51 1.42
CA MET A 85 -8.37 6.79 0.55
C MET A 85 -8.23 5.82 -0.62
N THR A 86 -9.16 4.88 -0.80
CA THR A 86 -9.06 3.90 -1.91
C THR A 86 -10.38 3.71 -2.67
N ARG A 87 -10.30 3.06 -3.83
CA ARG A 87 -11.43 2.56 -4.62
C ARG A 87 -11.20 1.12 -5.08
N GLY A 88 -12.30 0.44 -5.36
CA GLY A 88 -12.34 -0.95 -5.82
C GLY A 88 -13.03 -1.87 -4.84
N ASN A 89 -13.51 -3.02 -5.32
CA ASN A 89 -14.16 -4.01 -4.48
C ASN A 89 -13.15 -5.01 -3.94
N GLY A 90 -12.67 -5.94 -4.78
CA GLY A 90 -11.73 -7.00 -4.38
C GLY A 90 -10.31 -6.49 -4.13
N LEU A 91 -9.82 -5.59 -4.98
CA LEU A 91 -8.53 -4.92 -4.84
C LEU A 91 -8.73 -3.44 -4.55
N LYS A 92 -7.80 -2.84 -3.81
CA LYS A 92 -7.85 -1.42 -3.43
C LYS A 92 -6.76 -0.63 -4.15
N ILE A 93 -7.14 0.49 -4.74
CA ILE A 93 -6.24 1.43 -5.40
C ILE A 93 -6.38 2.79 -4.72
N PRO A 94 -5.28 3.46 -4.34
CA PRO A 94 -5.36 4.79 -3.75
C PRO A 94 -6.02 5.83 -4.67
N ILE A 95 -6.82 6.71 -4.06
CA ILE A 95 -7.39 7.88 -4.73
C ILE A 95 -6.65 9.15 -4.31
N LEU A 96 -6.46 10.05 -5.28
CA LEU A 96 -5.88 11.36 -5.02
C LEU A 96 -6.95 12.28 -4.43
N ARG A 97 -6.62 12.91 -3.29
CA ARG A 97 -7.42 13.95 -2.67
C ARG A 97 -6.61 15.23 -2.54
N GLY A 98 -7.28 16.37 -2.66
CA GLY A 98 -6.62 17.68 -2.61
C GLY A 98 -6.06 18.04 -1.22
N ASP A 99 -6.53 17.38 -0.17
CA ASP A 99 -6.09 17.55 1.22
C ASP A 99 -4.97 16.57 1.63
N PHE A 100 -4.56 15.65 0.75
CA PHE A 100 -3.58 14.62 1.05
C PHE A 100 -2.29 14.84 0.25
N ASP A 101 -1.34 15.52 0.89
CA ASP A 101 -0.13 16.00 0.24
C ASP A 101 0.95 14.92 0.04
N ARG A 102 2.08 15.36 -0.53
CA ARG A 102 3.24 14.52 -0.79
C ARG A 102 3.78 13.84 0.47
N SER A 103 3.94 14.59 1.57
CA SER A 103 4.54 14.08 2.80
C SER A 103 3.69 12.97 3.43
N ARG A 104 2.37 13.11 3.32
CA ARG A 104 1.41 12.10 3.76
C ARG A 104 1.49 10.82 2.92
N TRP A 105 1.59 10.92 1.59
CA TRP A 105 1.82 9.76 0.74
C TRP A 105 3.15 9.07 1.06
N GLU A 106 4.23 9.84 1.23
CA GLU A 106 5.51 9.26 1.69
C GLU A 106 5.35 8.57 3.05
N GLY A 107 4.53 9.14 3.95
CA GLY A 107 4.16 8.56 5.23
C GLY A 107 3.46 7.20 5.10
N VAL A 108 2.50 7.06 4.19
CA VAL A 108 1.89 5.75 3.88
C VAL A 108 2.96 4.74 3.44
N GLY A 109 3.87 5.14 2.55
CA GLY A 109 5.00 4.30 2.15
C GLY A 109 5.87 3.87 3.34
N ARG A 110 6.11 4.78 4.30
CA ARG A 110 6.88 4.49 5.53
C ARG A 110 6.13 3.56 6.48
N ILE A 111 4.81 3.70 6.62
CA ILE A 111 3.96 2.79 7.40
C ILE A 111 4.08 1.37 6.84
N ILE A 112 3.96 1.20 5.52
CA ILE A 112 4.11 -0.10 4.84
C ILE A 112 5.51 -0.69 5.11
N CYS A 113 6.56 0.09 4.90
CA CYS A 113 7.92 -0.36 5.14
C CYS A 113 8.18 -0.73 6.61
N LYS A 114 7.60 0.00 7.57
CA LYS A 114 7.74 -0.30 8.98
C LYS A 114 6.96 -1.55 9.37
N GLY A 115 5.74 -1.72 8.87
CA GLY A 115 4.96 -2.95 9.07
C GLY A 115 5.71 -4.19 8.57
N TRP A 116 6.36 -4.07 7.40
CA TRP A 116 7.20 -5.14 6.88
C TRP A 116 8.41 -5.45 7.78
N LYS A 117 9.15 -4.42 8.21
CA LYS A 117 10.38 -4.61 9.02
C LYS A 117 10.10 -5.10 10.43
N ASP A 118 9.07 -4.56 11.08
CA ASP A 118 8.82 -4.77 12.50
C ASP A 118 7.88 -5.97 12.74
N LEU A 119 6.95 -6.22 11.81
CA LEU A 119 5.87 -7.20 11.97
C LEU A 119 5.82 -8.24 10.84
N ASN A 120 6.70 -8.17 9.84
CA ASN A 120 6.61 -8.99 8.62
C ASN A 120 5.25 -8.84 7.89
N TYR A 121 4.59 -7.69 8.07
CA TYR A 121 3.27 -7.40 7.52
C TYR A 121 3.36 -6.74 6.14
N PHE A 122 2.58 -7.23 5.17
CA PHE A 122 2.45 -6.64 3.83
C PHE A 122 0.99 -6.37 3.47
N PRO A 123 0.62 -5.16 3.00
CA PRO A 123 -0.78 -4.76 2.78
C PRO A 123 -1.36 -5.34 1.48
N LYS A 124 -1.75 -6.62 1.52
CA LYS A 124 -2.26 -7.36 0.36
C LYS A 124 -3.57 -6.83 -0.24
N MET A 125 -4.31 -6.01 0.51
CA MET A 125 -5.50 -5.35 -0.03
C MET A 125 -5.17 -4.36 -1.15
N LEU A 126 -3.95 -3.80 -1.19
CA LEU A 126 -3.54 -2.89 -2.24
C LEU A 126 -3.21 -3.67 -3.52
N ALA A 127 -3.73 -3.22 -4.66
CA ALA A 127 -3.59 -3.94 -5.92
C ALA A 127 -2.12 -4.24 -6.29
N PRO A 128 -1.77 -5.47 -6.72
CA PRO A 128 -0.41 -5.83 -7.12
C PRO A 128 0.17 -4.90 -8.20
N ALA A 129 -0.63 -4.55 -9.21
CA ALA A 129 -0.23 -3.64 -10.28
C ALA A 129 0.16 -2.24 -9.75
N PHE A 130 -0.56 -1.76 -8.74
CA PHE A 130 -0.26 -0.50 -8.08
C PHE A 130 1.04 -0.59 -7.27
N MET A 131 1.17 -1.60 -6.42
CA MET A 131 2.33 -1.75 -5.54
C MET A 131 3.61 -2.01 -6.33
N GLU A 132 3.56 -2.81 -7.40
CA GLU A 132 4.69 -3.02 -8.30
C GLU A 132 5.08 -1.70 -8.99
N THR A 133 4.11 -0.90 -9.42
CA THR A 133 4.37 0.44 -9.96
C THR A 133 5.00 1.35 -8.91
N ALA A 134 4.53 1.31 -7.66
CA ALA A 134 5.07 2.10 -6.57
C ALA A 134 6.50 1.70 -6.21
N VAL A 135 6.91 0.43 -6.35
CA VAL A 135 8.29 0.00 -6.10
C VAL A 135 9.19 0.25 -7.30
N TYR A 136 8.79 -0.22 -8.48
CA TYR A 136 9.67 -0.30 -9.67
C TYR A 136 9.42 0.81 -10.70
N GLY A 137 8.34 1.58 -10.56
CA GLY A 137 7.95 2.65 -11.50
C GLY A 137 7.09 2.19 -12.68
N LYS A 138 6.86 0.89 -12.83
CA LYS A 138 6.05 0.29 -13.89
C LYS A 138 5.58 -1.09 -13.45
N THR A 139 4.41 -1.49 -13.92
CA THR A 139 3.87 -2.84 -13.68
C THR A 139 4.02 -3.76 -14.89
N THR A 140 4.23 -5.04 -14.63
CA THR A 140 4.11 -6.16 -15.59
C THR A 140 2.88 -7.02 -15.33
N VAL A 141 2.10 -6.72 -14.28
CA VAL A 141 0.82 -7.40 -14.00
C VAL A 141 -0.15 -7.14 -15.16
N ASP A 142 -0.88 -8.19 -15.56
CA ASP A 142 -1.96 -8.04 -16.55
C ASP A 142 -3.06 -7.13 -15.99
N THR A 143 -3.13 -5.93 -16.54
CA THR A 143 -4.08 -4.89 -16.09
C THR A 143 -5.52 -5.21 -16.47
N LYS A 144 -5.76 -6.04 -17.49
CA LYS A 144 -7.11 -6.51 -17.84
C LYS A 144 -7.61 -7.45 -16.75
N GLU A 145 -6.81 -8.45 -16.39
CA GLU A 145 -7.17 -9.41 -15.34
C GLU A 145 -7.36 -8.70 -13.99
N ALA A 146 -6.43 -7.81 -13.63
CA ALA A 146 -6.56 -6.99 -12.43
C ALA A 146 -7.84 -6.14 -12.44
N PHE A 147 -8.23 -5.61 -13.61
CA PHE A 147 -9.46 -4.82 -13.75
C PHE A 147 -10.71 -5.66 -13.49
N LEU A 148 -10.79 -6.86 -14.06
CA LEU A 148 -11.91 -7.79 -13.84
C LEU A 148 -12.05 -8.15 -12.35
N GLN A 149 -10.95 -8.28 -11.61
CA GLN A 149 -10.97 -8.55 -10.16
C GLN A 149 -11.32 -7.32 -9.29
N TRP A 150 -11.25 -6.12 -9.85
CA TRP A 150 -11.44 -4.86 -9.13
C TRP A 150 -12.87 -4.32 -9.20
N ILE A 151 -13.56 -4.58 -10.32
CA ILE A 151 -14.95 -4.16 -10.57
C ILE A 151 -15.97 -4.98 -9.77
N PRO A 152 -17.24 -4.54 -9.67
CA PRO A 152 -18.33 -5.35 -9.09
C PRO A 152 -18.51 -6.69 -9.80
N GLU A 153 -18.86 -7.73 -9.04
CA GLU A 153 -19.04 -9.09 -9.54
C GLU A 153 -20.04 -9.18 -10.70
N ALA A 154 -21.19 -8.50 -10.58
CA ALA A 154 -22.17 -8.44 -11.66
C ALA A 154 -21.61 -7.87 -12.98
N GLU A 155 -20.69 -6.90 -12.92
CA GLU A 155 -20.05 -6.36 -14.12
C GLU A 155 -18.99 -7.31 -14.67
N ARG A 156 -18.24 -7.96 -13.78
CA ARG A 156 -17.24 -8.96 -14.14
C ARG A 156 -17.89 -10.09 -14.92
N GLU A 157 -19.00 -10.63 -14.43
CA GLU A 157 -19.72 -11.72 -15.09
C GLU A 157 -20.13 -11.37 -16.53
N VAL A 158 -20.68 -10.16 -16.73
CA VAL A 158 -21.07 -9.67 -18.07
C VAL A 158 -19.86 -9.53 -18.99
N LEU A 159 -18.76 -8.97 -18.49
CA LEU A 159 -17.55 -8.76 -19.29
C LEU A 159 -16.85 -10.08 -19.62
N GLU A 160 -16.79 -11.03 -18.68
CA GLU A 160 -16.23 -12.35 -18.90
C GLU A 160 -17.06 -13.15 -19.92
N ALA A 161 -18.40 -13.09 -19.82
CA ALA A 161 -19.28 -13.68 -20.82
C ALA A 161 -19.03 -13.09 -22.21
N ALA A 162 -18.95 -11.75 -22.32
CA ALA A 162 -18.69 -11.07 -23.59
C ALA A 162 -17.29 -11.31 -24.17
N LEU A 163 -16.30 -11.61 -23.33
CA LEU A 163 -14.96 -12.03 -23.77
C LEU A 163 -14.96 -13.45 -24.35
N HIS A 164 -15.86 -14.32 -23.88
CA HIS A 164 -16.00 -15.67 -24.39
C HIS A 164 -16.87 -15.72 -25.67
N GLU A 165 -18.03 -15.08 -25.64
CA GLU A 165 -18.95 -14.96 -26.77
C GLU A 165 -19.55 -13.56 -26.79
N PHE A 166 -19.20 -12.78 -27.81
CA PHE A 166 -19.62 -11.39 -27.88
C PHE A 166 -21.14 -11.29 -28.16
N PRO A 167 -21.91 -10.55 -27.33
CA PRO A 167 -23.36 -10.56 -27.44
C PRO A 167 -23.85 -9.77 -28.66
N THR A 168 -25.01 -10.16 -29.18
CA THR A 168 -25.70 -9.44 -30.26
C THR A 168 -26.36 -8.15 -29.76
N ASP A 169 -26.83 -8.14 -28.51
CA ASP A 169 -27.32 -6.95 -27.80
C ASP A 169 -26.21 -6.43 -26.86
N THR A 170 -25.75 -5.21 -27.12
CA THR A 170 -24.64 -4.59 -26.37
C THR A 170 -25.11 -3.62 -25.30
N ALA A 171 -26.42 -3.47 -25.05
CA ALA A 171 -26.94 -2.43 -24.16
C ALA A 171 -26.30 -2.45 -22.75
N GLU A 172 -26.14 -3.64 -22.17
CA GLU A 172 -25.51 -3.80 -20.85
C GLU A 172 -24.01 -3.47 -20.87
N LEU A 173 -23.29 -3.89 -21.92
CA LEU A 173 -21.88 -3.55 -22.12
C LEU A 173 -21.68 -2.04 -22.30
N ASP A 174 -22.55 -1.39 -23.08
CA ASP A 174 -22.50 0.05 -23.31
C ASP A 174 -22.71 0.81 -22.00
N ASP A 175 -23.62 0.36 -21.15
CA ASP A 175 -23.85 0.96 -19.83
C ASP A 175 -22.68 0.75 -18.86
N ILE A 176 -22.03 -0.42 -18.87
CA ILE A 176 -20.77 -0.65 -18.14
C ILE A 176 -19.70 0.34 -18.64
N PHE A 177 -19.50 0.43 -19.94
CA PHE A 177 -18.44 1.23 -20.55
C PHE A 177 -18.62 2.73 -20.29
N ARG A 178 -19.87 3.21 -20.31
CA ARG A 178 -20.21 4.60 -19.93
C ARG A 178 -19.80 4.92 -18.49
N ARG A 179 -19.96 3.98 -17.55
CA ARG A 179 -19.57 4.16 -16.14
C ARG A 179 -18.05 4.32 -15.98
N TYR A 180 -17.26 3.67 -16.84
CA TYR A 180 -15.81 3.86 -16.96
C TYR A 180 -15.41 5.03 -17.88
N ARG A 181 -16.37 5.87 -18.29
CA ARG A 181 -16.18 7.04 -19.17
C ARG A 181 -15.59 6.69 -20.53
N CYS A 182 -15.78 5.45 -20.98
CA CYS A 182 -15.43 5.05 -22.34
C CYS A 182 -16.51 5.52 -23.32
N ARG A 183 -16.09 6.21 -24.38
CA ARG A 183 -16.99 6.64 -25.47
C ARG A 183 -16.91 5.73 -26.69
N THR A 184 -15.98 4.79 -26.70
CA THR A 184 -15.80 3.81 -27.77
C THR A 184 -16.72 2.63 -27.51
N PRO A 185 -17.65 2.30 -28.42
CA PRO A 185 -18.49 1.13 -28.29
C PRO A 185 -17.64 -0.16 -28.26
N PRO A 186 -17.93 -1.10 -27.36
CA PRO A 186 -17.26 -2.39 -27.34
C PRO A 186 -17.63 -3.20 -28.60
N THR A 187 -16.64 -3.90 -29.14
CA THR A 187 -16.80 -4.91 -30.18
C THR A 187 -15.97 -6.13 -29.80
N GLU A 188 -16.28 -7.30 -30.37
CA GLU A 188 -15.50 -8.53 -30.16
C GLU A 188 -13.99 -8.31 -30.37
N GLN A 189 -13.62 -7.54 -31.40
CA GLN A 189 -12.20 -7.30 -31.72
C GLN A 189 -11.51 -6.33 -30.74
N ASN A 190 -12.27 -5.39 -30.15
CA ASN A 190 -11.68 -4.31 -29.36
C ASN A 190 -11.82 -4.51 -27.83
N LEU A 191 -12.75 -5.37 -27.38
CA LEU A 191 -13.12 -5.54 -25.99
C LEU A 191 -11.90 -5.86 -25.11
N PRO A 192 -11.04 -6.86 -25.42
CA PRO A 192 -9.86 -7.14 -24.60
C PRO A 192 -8.94 -5.93 -24.44
N ARG A 193 -8.73 -5.16 -25.52
CA ARG A 193 -7.87 -3.98 -25.52
C ARG A 193 -8.47 -2.84 -24.69
N LEU A 194 -9.79 -2.66 -24.74
CA LEU A 194 -10.49 -1.65 -23.94
C LEU A 194 -10.39 -1.97 -22.44
N LEU A 195 -10.55 -3.24 -22.07
CA LEU A 195 -10.38 -3.67 -20.67
C LEU A 195 -8.93 -3.51 -20.17
N THR A 196 -7.94 -3.85 -20.98
CA THR A 196 -6.52 -3.52 -20.69
C THR A 196 -6.32 -2.01 -20.48
N ALA A 197 -6.94 -1.18 -21.34
CA ALA A 197 -6.86 0.27 -21.21
C ALA A 197 -7.52 0.78 -19.92
N PHE A 198 -8.67 0.22 -19.54
CA PHE A 198 -9.33 0.56 -18.26
C PHE A 198 -8.44 0.22 -17.08
N GLY A 199 -7.87 -0.98 -17.06
CA GLY A 199 -6.90 -1.36 -16.04
C GLY A 199 -5.71 -0.39 -15.97
N HIS A 200 -5.10 -0.03 -17.10
CA HIS A 200 -4.02 0.96 -17.10
C HIS A 200 -4.44 2.32 -16.55
N VAL A 201 -5.64 2.80 -16.90
CA VAL A 201 -6.17 4.08 -16.40
C VAL A 201 -6.34 4.01 -14.87
N GLU A 202 -6.95 2.94 -14.34
CA GLU A 202 -7.23 2.81 -12.91
C GLU A 202 -5.97 2.53 -12.08
N PHE A 203 -5.20 1.48 -12.41
CA PHE A 203 -4.09 1.01 -11.58
C PHE A 203 -2.80 1.81 -11.74
N VAL A 204 -2.60 2.43 -12.92
CA VAL A 204 -1.33 3.11 -13.24
C VAL A 204 -1.53 4.62 -13.31
N GLN A 205 -2.46 5.12 -14.11
CA GLN A 205 -2.54 6.56 -14.39
C GLN A 205 -3.15 7.35 -13.22
N ARG A 206 -4.30 6.92 -12.69
CA ARG A 206 -5.02 7.66 -11.64
C ARG A 206 -4.30 7.68 -10.30
N SER A 207 -3.59 6.61 -9.99
CA SER A 207 -2.83 6.43 -8.75
C SER A 207 -1.35 6.78 -8.90
N TYR A 208 -0.92 7.24 -10.08
CA TYR A 208 0.49 7.46 -10.43
C TYR A 208 1.20 8.37 -9.43
N TYR A 209 0.55 9.47 -9.04
CA TYR A 209 1.12 10.43 -8.10
C TYR A 209 1.42 9.80 -6.74
N ALA A 210 0.47 9.04 -6.18
CA ALA A 210 0.68 8.31 -4.93
C ALA A 210 1.80 7.29 -5.06
N ALA A 211 1.80 6.49 -6.14
CA ALA A 211 2.81 5.47 -6.41
C ALA A 211 4.22 6.08 -6.50
N MET A 212 4.40 7.13 -7.31
CA MET A 212 5.71 7.76 -7.51
C MET A 212 6.19 8.52 -6.26
N THR A 213 5.26 9.06 -5.48
CA THR A 213 5.60 9.71 -4.20
C THR A 213 6.10 8.70 -3.18
N MET A 214 5.45 7.53 -3.07
CA MET A 214 5.90 6.46 -2.16
C MET A 214 7.17 5.75 -2.62
N LYS A 215 7.47 5.80 -3.92
CA LYS A 215 8.54 5.01 -4.53
C LYS A 215 9.91 5.09 -3.85
N PRO A 216 10.46 6.27 -3.50
CA PRO A 216 11.78 6.33 -2.86
C PRO A 216 11.84 5.52 -1.57
N VAL A 217 10.75 5.57 -0.79
CA VAL A 217 10.63 4.86 0.49
C VAL A 217 10.46 3.37 0.24
N LEU A 218 9.47 2.96 -0.55
CA LEU A 218 9.16 1.56 -0.81
C LEU A 218 10.34 0.85 -1.49
N LYS A 219 11.00 1.50 -2.46
CA LYS A 219 12.16 0.94 -3.16
C LYS A 219 13.34 0.68 -2.22
N SER A 220 13.51 1.46 -1.15
CA SER A 220 14.59 1.22 -0.18
C SER A 220 14.47 -0.10 0.59
N VAL A 221 13.26 -0.67 0.65
CA VAL A 221 12.98 -1.93 1.37
C VAL A 221 12.71 -3.06 0.38
N PHE A 222 11.83 -2.81 -0.60
CA PHE A 222 11.38 -3.84 -1.53
C PHE A 222 12.20 -3.90 -2.82
N GLY A 223 13.04 -2.90 -3.10
CA GLY A 223 13.85 -2.87 -4.32
C GLY A 223 14.95 -3.94 -4.38
N GLN A 224 15.19 -4.65 -3.27
CA GLN A 224 16.08 -5.81 -3.21
C GLN A 224 15.47 -7.08 -3.81
N PHE A 225 14.13 -7.16 -3.88
CA PHE A 225 13.43 -8.31 -4.46
C PHE A 225 13.41 -8.19 -5.98
N SER A 226 13.52 -9.34 -6.67
CA SER A 226 13.08 -9.43 -8.06
C SER A 226 11.58 -9.13 -8.16
N ARG A 227 11.08 -8.88 -9.37
CA ARG A 227 9.64 -8.60 -9.55
C ARG A 227 8.81 -9.82 -9.18
N GLU A 228 9.28 -11.00 -9.55
CA GLU A 228 8.65 -12.28 -9.26
C GLU A 228 8.60 -12.53 -7.74
N GLU A 229 9.70 -12.28 -7.02
CA GLU A 229 9.76 -12.39 -5.56
C GLU A 229 8.82 -11.39 -4.88
N PHE A 230 8.78 -10.14 -5.38
CA PHE A 230 7.89 -9.12 -4.84
C PHE A 230 6.41 -9.47 -5.05
N LEU A 231 6.04 -9.96 -6.22
CA LEU A 231 4.67 -10.37 -6.51
C LEU A 231 4.28 -11.61 -5.69
N ALA A 232 5.21 -12.53 -5.44
CA ALA A 232 4.98 -13.69 -4.56
C ALA A 232 4.67 -13.32 -3.10
N LEU A 233 4.87 -12.06 -2.68
CA LEU A 233 4.38 -11.57 -1.37
C LEU A 233 2.86 -11.59 -1.28
N TYR A 234 2.15 -11.49 -2.40
CA TYR A 234 0.68 -11.57 -2.43
C TYR A 234 0.19 -13.00 -2.20
N ASP A 235 0.90 -14.00 -2.72
CA ASP A 235 0.48 -15.40 -2.67
C ASP A 235 0.80 -16.09 -1.33
N ASN A 236 1.80 -15.60 -0.58
CA ASN A 236 2.23 -16.25 0.65
C ASN A 236 1.44 -15.78 1.87
N PRO A 237 0.56 -16.60 2.49
CA PRO A 237 0.01 -16.28 3.80
C PRO A 237 1.14 -16.39 4.82
N ARG A 238 1.85 -15.29 5.06
CA ARG A 238 2.67 -15.16 6.27
C ARG A 238 1.85 -14.33 7.23
N GLU A 239 1.31 -15.06 8.20
CA GLU A 239 0.50 -14.60 9.33
C GLU A 239 1.14 -13.43 10.09
#